data_AF-A0A968IS51-F1
#
_entry.id   AF-A0A968IS51-F1
#
_cell.length_a   1.000
_cell.length_b   1.000
_cell.length_c   1.000
_cell.angle_alpha   90.00
_cell.angle_beta   90.00
_cell.angle_gamma   90.00
#
_symmetry.space_group_name_H-M   'P 1'
#
loop_
_entity.id
_entity.type
_entity.pdbx_description
1 polymer ?
#
loop_
_entity_poly.entity_id
_entity_poly.type
_entity_poly.pdbx_seq_one_letter_code
_entity_poly.pdbx_strand_id
1 'polypeptide(L)'
;MSDITQPNPNEIMNQPEPDEGNTADNLGENTAGDIVEETPVDNTQPNSEIETSSQETSSQETSDPINTQSEIVESEPVTIEKTTEAEVVNSPESDEIVKKLVDEAEQRDIKKSEEPKEEKVAEKDSQPATEQIDRGAYETQFQDAPGDLAIYMQEEFQLNQLIGSTGMQLYGSVPSVKDISRRLAQLAEQTGKKAAFINISLQNNQLESIVVLPEQVQANAQTSLVASSELKGVDAPPVAQSPIIRKTVKNTSRKDVIAKATELREEIGDVRRINQNDYKRSSQELYNVLIKPIEADLAANKIDVLVFSMDSGLRLLPVAALYDGKQFLIEKYATGMVPSFGLTDTRYVSPAKASILAMGASEFEEQATLPTMPIELKTVVSNPRRGESFLNQQFTIPNFVAQNSRETPFSIIHLGTHAEFKAGDLNDSYIQFYDSQLKIPQLQKLSNQLGWNTDNTPIELMVLSACETALGDKDAELGFAGLAVQAGVKSTLASLWYVSDLGTLAMMGEFYDQLDSTLNKSEALRQTQLAMLRGNVKINNKQVNLSNGTDLDLPADFPQGTLTLNHPYFWSSFGLYGNWN
;
A
#
# COMPACT_ATOMS: atom_id res chain seq x y z
N MET A 1 14.16 -34.43 -47.86
CA MET A 1 15.14 -34.22 -48.94
C MET A 1 16.10 -33.12 -48.52
N SER A 2 17.33 -33.54 -48.24
CA SER A 2 18.62 -32.83 -48.32
C SER A 2 18.78 -31.54 -47.49
N ASP A 3 19.35 -31.50 -46.28
CA ASP A 3 20.51 -32.18 -45.66
C ASP A 3 21.87 -31.50 -45.97
N ILE A 4 22.77 -31.54 -44.96
CA ILE A 4 24.25 -31.36 -44.98
C ILE A 4 24.78 -29.91 -44.85
N THR A 5 25.70 -29.51 -43.95
CA THR A 5 26.50 -30.12 -42.86
C THR A 5 27.29 -29.03 -42.09
N GLN A 6 27.65 -29.31 -40.83
CA GLN A 6 28.76 -28.67 -40.09
C GLN A 6 30.15 -29.06 -40.63
N PRO A 7 31.23 -28.45 -40.09
CA PRO A 7 32.13 -29.26 -39.27
C PRO A 7 32.71 -28.55 -38.01
N ASN A 8 32.89 -29.36 -36.96
CA ASN A 8 33.92 -29.28 -35.90
C ASN A 8 35.14 -30.15 -36.38
N PRO A 9 36.32 -30.35 -35.71
CA PRO A 9 36.73 -30.05 -34.32
C PRO A 9 38.24 -29.72 -34.08
N ASN A 10 38.60 -29.63 -32.78
CA ASN A 10 39.90 -29.78 -32.11
C ASN A 10 40.68 -28.51 -31.72
N GLU A 11 40.75 -28.25 -30.41
CA GLU A 11 42.05 -28.23 -29.73
C GLU A 11 41.94 -28.57 -28.24
N ILE A 12 42.92 -29.34 -27.78
CA ILE A 12 43.10 -29.98 -26.47
C ILE A 12 44.21 -29.19 -25.76
N MET A 13 44.08 -28.89 -24.46
CA MET A 13 45.11 -29.11 -23.40
C MET A 13 45.05 -28.12 -22.22
N ASN A 14 45.07 -28.75 -21.04
CA ASN A 14 45.86 -28.46 -19.84
C ASN A 14 45.43 -27.39 -18.81
N GLN A 15 45.13 -27.92 -17.61
CA GLN A 15 45.31 -27.31 -16.28
C GLN A 15 46.78 -26.93 -16.02
N PRO A 16 47.07 -26.08 -15.02
CA PRO A 16 47.39 -26.63 -13.68
C PRO A 16 46.96 -25.77 -12.46
N GLU A 17 46.54 -26.45 -11.39
CA GLU A 17 46.94 -26.17 -9.99
C GLU A 17 48.27 -26.93 -9.72
N PRO A 18 49.10 -26.70 -8.66
CA PRO A 18 48.73 -26.33 -7.28
C PRO A 18 49.73 -25.37 -6.55
N ASP A 19 49.47 -24.99 -5.28
CA ASP A 19 50.32 -25.41 -4.14
C ASP A 19 49.77 -24.93 -2.77
N GLU A 20 49.70 -25.87 -1.82
CA GLU A 20 49.45 -25.67 -0.39
C GLU A 20 50.76 -25.81 0.41
N GLY A 21 50.81 -25.13 1.56
CA GLY A 21 51.65 -25.49 2.72
C GLY A 21 52.76 -24.48 3.07
N ASN A 22 53.14 -24.25 4.32
CA ASN A 22 52.69 -24.73 5.63
C ASN A 22 53.45 -23.93 6.72
N THR A 23 52.90 -23.90 7.95
CA THR A 23 53.57 -23.81 9.28
C THR A 23 54.49 -22.63 9.66
N ALA A 24 54.23 -21.97 10.80
CA ALA A 24 54.78 -22.35 12.12
C ALA A 24 54.70 -21.21 13.17
N ASP A 25 54.46 -21.63 14.41
CA ASP A 25 54.44 -20.90 15.69
C ASP A 25 55.67 -20.02 16.01
N ASN A 26 55.47 -18.96 16.82
CA ASN A 26 56.16 -18.83 18.12
C ASN A 26 55.68 -17.66 19.01
N LEU A 27 55.17 -18.04 20.20
CA LEU A 27 55.54 -17.64 21.56
C LEU A 27 55.81 -16.18 21.99
N GLY A 28 55.15 -15.85 23.12
CA GLY A 28 55.69 -15.07 24.26
C GLY A 28 55.11 -13.67 24.43
N GLU A 29 54.82 -13.11 25.62
CA GLU A 29 54.90 -13.56 27.01
C GLU A 29 54.26 -12.46 27.90
N ASN A 30 53.56 -12.86 28.97
CA ASN A 30 53.41 -12.24 30.31
C ASN A 30 53.29 -10.71 30.55
N THR A 31 52.25 -10.34 31.33
CA THR A 31 52.23 -9.72 32.70
C THR A 31 50.88 -8.98 32.89
N ALA A 32 49.97 -9.32 33.82
CA ALA A 32 49.96 -9.41 35.29
C ALA A 32 49.75 -8.06 36.05
N GLY A 33 48.67 -8.00 36.85
CA GLY A 33 48.37 -7.06 37.96
C GLY A 33 47.50 -5.84 37.59
N ASP A 34 46.45 -5.40 38.29
CA ASP A 34 45.82 -5.68 39.59
C ASP A 34 44.36 -5.15 39.50
N ILE A 35 43.29 -5.91 39.78
CA ILE A 35 42.53 -6.04 41.06
C ILE A 35 42.42 -4.75 41.89
N VAL A 36 41.21 -4.16 41.94
CA VAL A 36 40.54 -3.73 43.18
C VAL A 36 39.03 -3.96 43.02
N GLU A 37 38.48 -4.82 43.87
CA GLU A 37 37.05 -5.02 44.13
C GLU A 37 36.48 -3.89 44.99
N GLU A 38 35.24 -3.46 44.71
CA GLU A 38 34.33 -2.97 45.75
C GLU A 38 32.95 -3.63 45.57
N THR A 39 32.54 -4.38 46.58
CA THR A 39 31.21 -4.98 46.77
C THR A 39 30.21 -3.97 47.36
N PRO A 40 28.89 -4.17 47.15
CA PRO A 40 27.85 -3.21 47.55
C PRO A 40 27.39 -3.40 49.00
N VAL A 41 26.88 -2.31 49.59
CA VAL A 41 26.28 -2.26 50.94
C VAL A 41 24.75 -2.20 50.83
N ASP A 42 24.12 -3.13 51.54
CA ASP A 42 22.69 -3.26 51.86
C ASP A 42 22.24 -2.20 52.88
N ASN A 43 20.98 -1.73 52.77
CA ASN A 43 20.17 -1.33 53.94
C ASN A 43 18.71 -1.05 53.58
N THR A 44 17.84 -1.99 53.98
CA THR A 44 16.67 -1.80 54.89
C THR A 44 15.67 -0.65 54.67
N GLN A 45 14.40 -1.01 54.52
CA GLN A 45 13.19 -0.20 54.83
C GLN A 45 13.13 0.21 56.33
N PRO A 46 12.21 1.12 56.72
CA PRO A 46 10.94 0.63 57.28
C PRO A 46 9.66 1.45 56.97
N ASN A 47 8.55 0.73 57.19
CA ASN A 47 7.11 1.04 57.28
C ASN A 47 6.61 2.40 57.82
N SER A 48 5.40 2.77 57.36
CA SER A 48 4.16 2.90 58.17
C SER A 48 2.94 3.04 57.22
N GLU A 49 1.97 2.11 57.16
CA GLU A 49 0.80 1.95 58.07
C GLU A 49 -0.15 3.18 58.05
N ILE A 50 -1.49 3.17 58.02
CA ILE A 50 -2.63 2.23 58.24
C ILE A 50 -3.89 3.09 57.82
N GLU A 51 -5.04 2.63 57.31
CA GLU A 51 -6.21 2.07 58.03
C GLU A 51 -7.37 1.86 57.01
N THR A 52 -7.75 0.61 56.69
CA THR A 52 -8.98 -0.13 57.10
C THR A 52 -10.36 0.35 56.60
N SER A 53 -11.11 -0.55 55.97
CA SER A 53 -12.29 -1.22 56.57
C SER A 53 -12.98 -2.12 55.52
N SER A 54 -12.93 -3.46 55.63
CA SER A 54 -13.98 -4.39 56.14
C SER A 54 -15.30 -4.37 55.32
N GLN A 55 -15.96 -5.48 54.95
CA GLN A 55 -16.05 -6.80 55.58
C GLN A 55 -16.86 -7.80 54.68
N GLU A 56 -16.56 -9.11 54.83
CA GLU A 56 -17.47 -10.29 54.84
C GLU A 56 -18.26 -10.73 53.57
N THR A 57 -18.42 -12.00 53.17
CA THR A 57 -18.43 -13.36 53.81
C THR A 57 -18.03 -14.41 52.75
N SER A 58 -17.14 -15.39 52.97
CA SER A 58 -17.24 -16.71 53.65
C SER A 58 -18.22 -17.74 53.06
N SER A 59 -17.68 -18.83 52.49
CA SER A 59 -18.03 -20.24 52.80
C SER A 59 -16.94 -21.19 52.25
N GLN A 60 -16.29 -21.90 53.16
CA GLN A 60 -15.28 -22.96 52.95
C GLN A 60 -15.93 -24.35 52.91
N GLU A 61 -15.24 -25.33 52.30
CA GLU A 61 -14.95 -26.69 52.81
C GLU A 61 -13.86 -27.28 51.88
N THR A 62 -12.57 -27.35 52.25
CA THR A 62 -11.80 -28.40 52.97
C THR A 62 -11.90 -29.81 52.32
N SER A 63 -10.85 -30.60 52.07
CA SER A 63 -9.40 -30.56 52.37
C SER A 63 -8.69 -31.80 51.79
N ASP A 64 -7.46 -31.61 51.25
CA ASP A 64 -6.20 -32.37 51.47
C ASP A 64 -5.97 -33.83 50.95
N PRO A 65 -4.69 -34.31 50.82
CA PRO A 65 -3.58 -33.80 50.01
C PRO A 65 -2.72 -34.93 49.35
N ILE A 66 -1.60 -34.59 48.67
CA ILE A 66 -0.25 -35.24 48.69
C ILE A 66 0.53 -35.03 47.37
N ASN A 67 1.51 -34.13 47.47
CA ASN A 67 2.95 -34.30 47.23
C ASN A 67 3.59 -34.39 45.81
N THR A 68 4.54 -33.44 45.64
CA THR A 68 5.91 -33.53 45.10
C THR A 68 6.25 -33.35 43.61
N GLN A 69 7.20 -32.41 43.45
CA GLN A 69 8.32 -32.31 42.51
C GLN A 69 8.13 -31.47 41.24
N SER A 70 8.68 -30.26 41.34
CA SER A 70 9.10 -29.38 40.26
C SER A 70 10.41 -29.89 39.65
N GLU A 71 10.43 -30.05 38.33
CA GLU A 71 11.65 -30.05 37.53
C GLU A 71 11.64 -28.82 36.63
N ILE A 72 12.70 -28.03 36.77
CA ILE A 72 13.07 -26.91 35.90
C ILE A 72 13.92 -27.54 34.79
N VAL A 73 13.52 -27.34 33.53
CA VAL A 73 14.36 -27.67 32.37
C VAL A 73 14.63 -26.39 31.60
N GLU A 74 15.93 -26.12 31.44
CA GLU A 74 16.54 -25.00 30.72
C GLU A 74 16.07 -24.93 29.26
N SER A 75 15.74 -23.72 28.80
CA SER A 75 15.48 -23.42 27.40
C SER A 75 16.78 -23.05 26.68
N GLU A 76 17.21 -23.88 25.74
CA GLU A 76 18.27 -23.56 24.77
C GLU A 76 17.78 -22.57 23.70
N PRO A 77 18.66 -21.73 23.11
CA PRO A 77 18.28 -20.70 22.16
C PRO A 77 17.98 -21.30 20.77
N VAL A 78 16.78 -21.04 20.27
CA VAL A 78 16.36 -21.40 18.90
C VAL A 78 17.17 -20.57 17.89
N THR A 79 17.95 -21.27 17.08
CA THR A 79 18.70 -20.71 15.95
C THR A 79 17.71 -20.43 14.80
N ILE A 80 17.68 -19.19 14.32
CA ILE A 80 16.87 -18.78 13.17
C ILE A 80 17.53 -19.33 11.90
N GLU A 81 16.97 -20.41 11.34
CA GLU A 81 17.34 -20.85 9.99
C GLU A 81 16.71 -19.93 8.93
N LYS A 82 17.56 -19.49 8.01
CA LYS A 82 17.22 -18.80 6.77
C LYS A 82 16.40 -19.75 5.90
N THR A 83 15.11 -19.50 5.71
CA THR A 83 14.29 -20.24 4.75
C THR A 83 14.69 -19.84 3.33
N THR A 84 15.28 -20.80 2.62
CA THR A 84 15.39 -20.81 1.15
C THR A 84 13.99 -20.91 0.52
N GLU A 85 13.78 -20.20 -0.59
CA GLU A 85 12.57 -20.25 -1.42
C GLU A 85 12.16 -21.71 -1.69
N ALA A 86 11.11 -22.17 -1.01
CA ALA A 86 10.44 -23.40 -1.38
C ALA A 86 9.56 -23.08 -2.60
N GLU A 87 9.82 -23.73 -3.74
CA GLU A 87 8.80 -23.88 -4.77
C GLU A 87 7.61 -24.60 -4.15
N VAL A 88 6.56 -23.84 -3.81
CA VAL A 88 5.30 -24.39 -3.32
C VAL A 88 4.58 -24.99 -4.52
N VAL A 89 4.71 -26.31 -4.67
CA VAL A 89 3.90 -27.09 -5.60
C VAL A 89 2.49 -27.17 -5.04
N ASN A 90 1.56 -26.51 -5.72
CA ASN A 90 0.13 -26.58 -5.46
C ASN A 90 -0.36 -28.05 -5.47
N SER A 91 -1.01 -28.48 -4.37
CA SER A 91 -1.62 -29.82 -4.22
C SER A 91 -2.80 -29.99 -5.20
N PRO A 92 -3.16 -31.21 -5.65
CA PRO A 92 -4.37 -31.43 -6.46
C PRO A 92 -5.67 -30.88 -5.85
N GLU A 93 -5.72 -30.65 -4.52
CA GLU A 93 -6.85 -30.01 -3.84
C GLU A 93 -6.89 -28.47 -4.01
N SER A 94 -5.76 -27.85 -4.36
CA SER A 94 -5.72 -26.43 -4.72
C SER A 94 -6.29 -26.17 -6.12
N ASP A 95 -6.29 -27.18 -7.00
CA ASP A 95 -6.81 -27.07 -8.37
C ASP A 95 -8.32 -26.78 -8.39
N GLU A 96 -9.10 -27.27 -7.41
CA GLU A 96 -10.55 -27.03 -7.37
C GLU A 96 -10.89 -25.60 -6.95
N ILE A 97 -10.17 -25.05 -5.95
CA ILE A 97 -10.31 -23.64 -5.56
C ILE A 97 -9.88 -22.74 -6.72
N VAL A 98 -8.72 -23.00 -7.33
CA VAL A 98 -8.21 -22.21 -8.47
C VAL A 98 -9.16 -22.30 -9.65
N LYS A 99 -9.68 -23.50 -9.96
CA LYS A 99 -10.68 -23.68 -11.02
C LYS A 99 -11.94 -22.86 -10.76
N LYS A 100 -12.45 -22.85 -9.52
CA LYS A 100 -13.61 -22.02 -9.17
C LYS A 100 -13.32 -20.53 -9.41
N LEU A 101 -12.14 -20.04 -9.03
CA LEU A 101 -11.74 -18.64 -9.28
C LEU A 101 -11.66 -18.32 -10.79
N VAL A 102 -11.16 -19.25 -11.59
CA VAL A 102 -11.09 -19.10 -13.05
C VAL A 102 -12.49 -19.14 -13.67
N ASP A 103 -13.35 -20.08 -13.26
CA ASP A 103 -14.73 -20.21 -13.74
C ASP A 103 -15.54 -18.94 -13.42
N GLU A 104 -15.35 -18.35 -12.23
CA GLU A 104 -15.96 -17.08 -11.83
C GLU A 104 -15.50 -15.90 -12.71
N ALA A 105 -14.21 -15.86 -13.08
CA ALA A 105 -13.68 -14.87 -14.00
C ALA A 105 -14.22 -15.04 -15.43
N GLU A 106 -14.28 -16.28 -15.95
CA GLU A 106 -14.74 -16.59 -17.31
C GLU A 106 -16.23 -16.28 -17.51
N GLN A 107 -17.09 -16.62 -16.54
CA GLN A 107 -18.52 -16.30 -16.61
C GLN A 107 -18.77 -14.80 -16.75
N ARG A 108 -17.86 -13.97 -16.23
CA ARG A 108 -17.95 -12.52 -16.38
C ARG A 108 -17.38 -12.00 -17.68
N ASP A 109 -16.26 -12.53 -18.15
CA ASP A 109 -15.73 -12.18 -19.47
C ASP A 109 -16.77 -12.45 -20.57
N ILE A 110 -17.54 -13.54 -20.45
CA ILE A 110 -18.66 -13.85 -21.33
C ILE A 110 -19.74 -12.75 -21.25
N LYS A 111 -20.21 -12.40 -20.04
CA LYS A 111 -21.19 -11.32 -19.85
C LYS A 111 -20.71 -9.97 -20.43
N LYS A 112 -19.42 -9.65 -20.28
CA LYS A 112 -18.81 -8.43 -20.83
C LYS A 112 -18.71 -8.47 -22.36
N SER A 113 -18.58 -9.66 -22.95
CA SER A 113 -18.48 -9.86 -24.40
C SER A 113 -19.83 -9.90 -25.15
N GLU A 114 -20.93 -10.18 -24.44
CA GLU A 114 -22.30 -10.22 -24.98
C GLU A 114 -22.93 -8.81 -25.09
N GLU A 115 -22.33 -7.79 -24.49
CA GLU A 115 -22.70 -6.38 -24.72
C GLU A 115 -22.29 -5.93 -26.14
N PRO A 116 -23.06 -5.05 -26.81
CA PRO A 116 -22.78 -4.66 -28.19
C PRO A 116 -21.38 -4.04 -28.29
N LYS A 117 -20.52 -4.62 -29.12
CA LYS A 117 -19.26 -3.98 -29.53
C LYS A 117 -19.63 -2.73 -30.32
N GLU A 118 -19.53 -1.55 -29.70
CA GLU A 118 -19.66 -0.30 -30.44
C GLU A 118 -18.59 -0.23 -31.54
N GLU A 119 -19.07 0.05 -32.75
CA GLU A 119 -18.23 0.34 -33.91
C GLU A 119 -17.27 1.47 -33.57
N LYS A 120 -15.97 1.30 -33.88
CA LYS A 120 -15.00 2.39 -33.88
C LYS A 120 -15.42 3.44 -34.91
N VAL A 121 -16.26 4.38 -34.48
CA VAL A 121 -16.49 5.62 -35.22
C VAL A 121 -15.26 6.48 -35.00
N ALA A 122 -14.54 6.74 -36.08
CA ALA A 122 -13.52 7.79 -36.11
C ALA A 122 -14.24 9.14 -36.00
N GLU A 123 -14.47 9.60 -34.77
CA GLU A 123 -15.06 10.91 -34.52
C GLU A 123 -13.98 11.99 -34.51
N LYS A 124 -14.23 13.04 -35.31
CA LYS A 124 -13.47 14.28 -35.30
C LYS A 124 -13.70 14.99 -33.97
N ASP A 125 -12.61 15.28 -33.27
CA ASP A 125 -12.57 16.16 -32.10
C ASP A 125 -13.32 17.46 -32.34
N SER A 126 -14.35 17.68 -31.54
CA SER A 126 -14.81 19.00 -31.16
C SER A 126 -15.26 18.97 -29.70
N GLN A 127 -14.30 19.11 -28.79
CA GLN A 127 -14.53 19.43 -27.39
C GLN A 127 -14.48 20.96 -27.17
N PRO A 128 -15.15 21.49 -26.12
CA PRO A 128 -14.98 22.89 -25.72
C PRO A 128 -13.57 23.12 -25.17
N ALA A 129 -12.98 24.26 -25.53
CA ALA A 129 -11.61 24.62 -25.21
C ALA A 129 -11.38 24.85 -23.70
N THR A 130 -11.02 23.81 -22.96
CA THR A 130 -10.05 23.96 -21.86
C THR A 130 -8.68 24.16 -22.49
N GLU A 131 -7.90 25.16 -22.09
CA GLU A 131 -6.53 25.38 -22.61
C GLU A 131 -5.72 24.08 -22.53
N GLN A 132 -5.61 23.38 -23.65
CA GLN A 132 -4.86 22.14 -23.73
C GLN A 132 -3.39 22.53 -23.60
N ILE A 133 -2.79 22.25 -22.43
CA ILE A 133 -1.39 22.57 -22.16
C ILE A 133 -0.55 21.96 -23.29
N ASP A 134 0.21 22.81 -24.00
CA ASP A 134 1.18 22.34 -25.00
C ASP A 134 2.26 21.52 -24.29
N ARG A 135 2.10 20.20 -24.35
CA ARG A 135 3.00 19.25 -23.69
C ARG A 135 4.43 19.36 -24.21
N GLY A 136 4.62 19.67 -25.50
CA GLY A 136 5.95 19.82 -26.08
C GLY A 136 6.67 21.05 -25.53
N ALA A 137 5.95 22.18 -25.43
CA ALA A 137 6.46 23.39 -24.80
C ALA A 137 6.75 23.18 -23.31
N TYR A 138 5.85 22.50 -22.58
CA TYR A 138 6.03 22.13 -21.18
C TYR A 138 7.30 21.28 -20.97
N GLU A 139 7.45 20.19 -21.73
CA GLU A 139 8.61 19.29 -21.60
C GLU A 139 9.93 20.02 -21.84
N THR A 140 9.98 20.92 -22.83
CA THR A 140 11.18 21.73 -23.12
C THR A 140 11.54 22.62 -21.93
N GLN A 141 10.57 23.36 -21.39
CA GLN A 141 10.80 24.24 -20.24
C GLN A 141 11.19 23.45 -18.97
N PHE A 142 10.56 22.28 -18.77
CA PHE A 142 10.81 21.42 -17.62
C PHE A 142 12.23 20.82 -17.62
N GLN A 143 12.76 20.49 -18.80
CA GLN A 143 14.12 19.97 -18.94
C GLN A 143 15.18 20.98 -18.47
N ASP A 144 14.97 22.26 -18.76
CA ASP A 144 15.90 23.34 -18.40
C ASP A 144 15.68 23.89 -16.98
N ALA A 145 14.54 23.59 -16.36
CA ALA A 145 14.19 24.10 -15.03
C ALA A 145 15.09 23.51 -13.92
N PRO A 146 15.49 24.30 -12.90
CA PRO A 146 16.08 23.76 -11.68
C PRO A 146 15.06 22.89 -10.93
N GLY A 147 15.52 22.02 -10.03
CA GLY A 147 14.67 21.00 -9.41
C GLY A 147 13.46 21.55 -8.65
N ASP A 148 13.62 22.67 -7.95
CA ASP A 148 12.55 23.34 -7.22
C ASP A 148 11.46 23.89 -8.15
N LEU A 149 11.87 24.55 -9.23
CA LEU A 149 10.95 25.00 -10.27
C LEU A 149 10.29 23.80 -10.99
N ALA A 150 11.02 22.72 -11.23
CA ALA A 150 10.48 21.52 -11.87
C ALA A 150 9.37 20.87 -11.03
N ILE A 151 9.52 20.78 -9.70
CA ILE A 151 8.42 20.32 -8.83
C ILE A 151 7.21 21.24 -8.94
N TYR A 152 7.42 22.56 -8.86
CA TYR A 152 6.32 23.52 -8.98
C TYR A 152 5.60 23.38 -10.32
N MET A 153 6.34 23.33 -11.42
CA MET A 153 5.81 23.16 -12.78
C MET A 153 4.99 21.87 -12.91
N GLN A 154 5.45 20.79 -12.31
CA GLN A 154 4.77 19.50 -12.39
C GLN A 154 3.54 19.46 -11.48
N GLU A 155 3.58 20.03 -10.28
CA GLU A 155 2.37 20.18 -9.46
C GLU A 155 1.33 21.01 -10.23
N GLU A 156 1.68 22.17 -10.80
CA GLU A 156 0.81 22.97 -11.66
C GLU A 156 0.27 22.18 -12.86
N PHE A 157 1.11 21.38 -13.52
CA PHE A 157 0.69 20.54 -14.64
C PHE A 157 -0.36 19.50 -14.20
N GLN A 158 -0.10 18.79 -13.11
CA GLN A 158 -1.02 17.79 -12.55
C GLN A 158 -2.35 18.43 -12.13
N LEU A 159 -2.28 19.61 -11.49
CA LEU A 159 -3.44 20.40 -11.10
C LEU A 159 -4.33 20.75 -12.27
N ASN A 160 -3.75 21.30 -13.35
CA ASN A 160 -4.53 21.69 -14.52
C ASN A 160 -5.16 20.49 -15.24
N GLN A 161 -4.44 19.37 -15.34
CA GLN A 161 -4.97 18.12 -15.92
C GLN A 161 -6.17 17.58 -15.11
N LEU A 162 -6.08 17.69 -13.79
CA LEU A 162 -7.06 17.10 -12.89
C LEU A 162 -8.23 18.03 -12.56
N ILE A 163 -8.02 19.34 -12.39
CA ILE A 163 -9.08 20.32 -12.10
C ILE A 163 -9.94 20.57 -13.33
N GLY A 164 -9.31 20.70 -14.52
CA GLY A 164 -10.01 21.00 -15.78
C GLY A 164 -10.99 19.91 -16.24
N SER A 165 -10.80 18.67 -15.78
CA SER A 165 -11.64 17.51 -16.10
C SER A 165 -12.67 17.17 -15.02
N THR A 166 -12.47 17.60 -13.75
CA THR A 166 -13.22 17.02 -12.61
C THR A 166 -13.82 18.01 -11.61
N GLY A 167 -13.50 19.32 -11.69
CA GLY A 167 -14.04 20.32 -10.77
C GLY A 167 -13.47 20.27 -9.34
N MET A 168 -12.34 19.58 -9.15
CA MET A 168 -11.60 19.59 -7.88
C MET A 168 -11.18 20.99 -7.44
N GLN A 169 -11.19 21.22 -6.12
CA GLN A 169 -10.67 22.44 -5.51
C GLN A 169 -9.31 22.16 -4.84
N LEU A 170 -8.41 23.14 -4.90
CA LEU A 170 -7.11 23.07 -4.26
C LEU A 170 -7.25 23.04 -2.74
N TYR A 171 -6.48 22.17 -2.07
CA TYR A 171 -6.23 22.31 -0.64
C TYR A 171 -5.09 23.30 -0.43
N GLY A 172 -5.44 24.59 -0.36
CA GLY A 172 -4.48 25.69 -0.20
C GLY A 172 -3.88 26.14 -1.53
N SER A 173 -2.56 26.34 -1.56
CA SER A 173 -1.81 26.77 -2.75
C SER A 173 -0.87 25.67 -3.23
N VAL A 174 -0.40 25.77 -4.47
CA VAL A 174 0.64 24.86 -4.99
C VAL A 174 1.87 24.92 -4.07
N PRO A 175 2.28 23.78 -3.46
CA PRO A 175 3.27 23.79 -2.40
C PRO A 175 4.68 23.96 -2.97
N SER A 176 5.51 24.73 -2.28
CA SER A 176 6.95 24.76 -2.59
C SER A 176 7.65 23.49 -2.12
N VAL A 177 8.82 23.16 -2.67
CA VAL A 177 9.67 22.06 -2.17
C VAL A 177 9.91 22.17 -0.65
N LYS A 178 10.10 23.38 -0.14
CA LYS A 178 10.30 23.63 1.29
C LYS A 178 9.05 23.31 2.12
N ASP A 179 7.86 23.57 1.58
CA ASP A 179 6.61 23.27 2.28
C ASP A 179 6.33 21.77 2.29
N ILE A 180 6.57 21.07 1.16
CA ILE A 180 6.51 19.61 1.08
C ILE A 180 7.50 19.00 2.09
N SER A 181 8.76 19.41 2.05
CA SER A 181 9.83 18.88 2.91
C SER A 181 9.56 19.08 4.40
N ARG A 182 9.06 20.26 4.80
CA ARG A 182 8.67 20.55 6.19
C ARG A 182 7.48 19.69 6.62
N ARG A 183 6.48 19.53 5.76
CA ARG A 183 5.31 18.72 6.06
C ARG A 183 5.67 17.24 6.22
N LEU A 184 6.54 16.72 5.37
CA LEU A 184 7.06 15.35 5.50
C LEU A 184 7.82 15.16 6.83
N ALA A 185 8.61 16.14 7.26
CA ALA A 185 9.29 16.09 8.57
C ALA A 185 8.31 16.08 9.74
N GLN A 186 7.29 16.94 9.71
CA GLN A 186 6.22 16.96 10.73
C GLN A 186 5.47 15.63 10.81
N LEU A 187 5.14 15.03 9.67
CA LEU A 187 4.50 13.71 9.63
C LEU A 187 5.42 12.62 10.17
N ALA A 188 6.72 12.70 9.91
CA ALA A 188 7.69 11.76 10.49
C ALA A 188 7.75 11.87 12.02
N GLU A 189 7.65 13.08 12.59
CA GLU A 189 7.55 13.28 14.04
C GLU A 189 6.24 12.70 14.63
N GLN A 190 5.12 12.85 13.91
CA GLN A 190 3.81 12.38 14.35
C GLN A 190 3.63 10.87 14.24
N THR A 191 4.20 10.25 13.21
CA THR A 191 3.97 8.83 12.86
C THR A 191 5.16 7.93 13.14
N GLY A 192 6.35 8.50 13.34
CA GLY A 192 7.61 7.76 13.42
C GLY A 192 8.10 7.19 12.08
N LYS A 193 7.45 7.53 10.96
CA LYS A 193 7.77 7.01 9.61
C LYS A 193 8.21 8.13 8.69
N LYS A 194 9.40 8.02 8.09
CA LYS A 194 9.92 9.00 7.13
C LYS A 194 9.37 8.73 5.74
N ALA A 195 8.54 9.64 5.25
CA ALA A 195 8.05 9.59 3.88
C ALA A 195 8.91 10.42 2.92
N ALA A 196 9.14 9.92 1.71
CA ALA A 196 9.65 10.70 0.58
C ALA A 196 8.53 10.90 -0.44
N PHE A 197 8.37 12.13 -0.92
CA PHE A 197 7.46 12.44 -2.04
C PHE A 197 8.21 12.26 -3.36
N ILE A 198 7.68 11.43 -4.26
CA ILE A 198 8.33 11.06 -5.51
C ILE A 198 7.42 11.46 -6.66
N ASN A 199 7.89 12.43 -7.45
CA ASN A 199 7.25 12.76 -8.70
C ASN A 199 7.93 12.01 -9.86
N ILE A 200 7.12 11.30 -10.66
CA ILE A 200 7.57 10.64 -11.89
C ILE A 200 6.93 11.35 -13.09
N SER A 201 7.76 12.02 -13.87
CA SER A 201 7.37 12.72 -15.10
C SER A 201 7.86 11.94 -16.33
N LEU A 202 6.92 11.58 -17.22
CA LEU A 202 7.23 10.88 -18.45
C LEU A 202 7.27 11.84 -19.62
N GLN A 203 8.40 11.90 -20.32
CA GLN A 203 8.57 12.77 -21.48
C GLN A 203 8.74 11.95 -22.76
N ASN A 204 8.80 12.62 -23.90
CA ASN A 204 8.89 11.94 -25.19
C ASN A 204 10.12 11.02 -25.33
N ASN A 205 11.25 11.34 -24.70
CA ASN A 205 12.49 10.54 -24.78
C ASN A 205 13.25 10.38 -23.45
N GLN A 206 12.63 10.74 -22.33
CA GLN A 206 13.25 10.56 -21.02
C GLN A 206 12.22 10.42 -19.91
N LEU A 207 12.65 9.81 -18.81
CA LEU A 207 11.95 9.79 -17.54
C LEU A 207 12.68 10.66 -16.52
N GLU A 208 11.94 11.44 -15.76
CA GLU A 208 12.46 12.29 -14.69
C GLU A 208 11.85 11.85 -13.36
N SER A 209 12.70 11.45 -12.42
CA SER A 209 12.32 11.18 -11.03
C SER A 209 12.77 12.34 -10.17
N ILE A 210 11.83 13.04 -9.55
CA ILE A 210 12.11 14.11 -8.60
C ILE A 210 11.62 13.72 -7.22
N VAL A 211 12.55 13.56 -6.28
CA VAL A 211 12.28 13.14 -4.90
C VAL A 211 12.42 14.34 -3.98
N VAL A 212 11.40 14.61 -3.17
CA VAL A 212 11.47 15.56 -2.05
C VAL A 212 11.55 14.77 -0.74
N LEU A 213 12.62 15.03 0.01
CA LEU A 213 12.93 14.40 1.29
C LEU A 213 12.39 15.24 2.46
N PRO A 214 12.12 14.61 3.63
CA PRO A 214 11.79 15.35 4.84
C PRO A 214 12.98 16.20 5.27
N GLU A 215 12.71 17.42 5.73
CA GLU A 215 13.72 18.32 6.27
C GLU A 215 14.40 17.65 7.48
N GLN A 216 15.74 17.69 7.53
CA GLN A 216 16.48 17.14 8.67
C GLN A 216 16.39 18.17 9.81
N VAL A 217 15.60 17.88 10.84
CA VAL A 217 15.58 18.70 12.06
C VAL A 217 16.96 18.62 12.70
N GLN A 218 17.76 19.68 12.58
CA GLN A 218 18.99 19.78 13.36
C GLN A 218 18.59 19.84 14.83
N ALA A 219 19.09 18.90 15.64
CA ALA A 219 18.82 18.78 17.07
C ALA A 219 19.36 19.95 17.95
N ASN A 220 19.62 21.12 17.36
CA ASN A 220 20.18 22.27 18.05
C ASN A 220 19.23 23.47 17.95
N ALA A 221 18.37 23.66 18.97
CA ALA A 221 18.17 24.95 19.65
C ALA A 221 17.02 24.92 20.68
N GLN A 222 17.25 24.26 21.82
CA GLN A 222 16.72 24.76 23.11
C GLN A 222 17.65 25.83 23.73
N THR A 223 18.68 26.28 22.99
CA THR A 223 19.62 27.32 23.40
C THR A 223 19.74 28.39 22.31
N SER A 224 18.71 29.22 22.15
CA SER A 224 18.89 30.56 21.60
C SER A 224 17.86 31.52 22.16
N LEU A 225 17.77 31.52 23.48
CA LEU A 225 17.42 32.72 24.24
C LEU A 225 18.72 33.10 24.97
N VAL A 226 19.21 34.30 24.71
CA VAL A 226 20.34 34.98 25.38
C VAL A 226 21.76 34.60 24.91
N ALA A 227 22.35 35.47 24.07
CA ALA A 227 23.75 35.95 24.08
C ALA A 227 24.12 36.50 22.68
N SER A 228 23.91 37.79 22.39
CA SER A 228 24.93 38.86 22.44
C SER A 228 26.24 38.55 21.71
N SER A 229 26.46 39.30 20.62
CA SER A 229 27.72 39.91 20.16
C SER A 229 29.04 39.14 20.41
N GLU A 230 29.74 38.88 19.31
CA GLU A 230 31.11 38.37 19.18
C GLU A 230 31.25 36.85 19.19
N LEU A 231 31.43 36.28 18.00
CA LEU A 231 32.30 35.13 17.75
C LEU A 231 32.64 35.10 16.26
N LYS A 232 33.87 35.53 15.93
CA LYS A 232 34.55 35.24 14.67
C LYS A 232 35.03 33.80 14.73
N GLY A 233 34.74 33.02 13.68
CA GLY A 233 35.33 31.70 13.47
C GLY A 233 34.53 30.57 14.12
N VAL A 234 33.39 30.23 13.52
CA VAL A 234 32.77 28.91 13.66
C VAL A 234 32.66 28.36 12.25
N ASP A 235 33.17 27.15 12.04
CA ASP A 235 33.03 26.42 10.79
C ASP A 235 31.57 26.50 10.34
N ALA A 236 31.37 26.82 9.05
CA ALA A 236 30.04 26.94 8.48
C ALA A 236 29.21 25.70 8.88
N PRO A 237 27.96 25.87 9.33
CA PRO A 237 27.10 24.73 9.61
C PRO A 237 27.12 23.80 8.39
N PRO A 238 27.12 22.46 8.58
CA PRO A 238 27.15 21.53 7.47
C PRO A 238 26.06 21.95 6.49
N VAL A 239 26.47 22.22 5.25
CA VAL A 239 25.59 22.68 4.17
C VAL A 239 24.35 21.80 4.21
N ALA A 240 23.20 22.38 4.51
CA ALA A 240 21.94 21.64 4.54
C ALA A 240 21.82 20.92 3.21
N GLN A 241 21.79 19.58 3.23
CA GLN A 241 21.60 18.81 2.02
C GLN A 241 20.32 19.28 1.36
N SER A 242 20.40 19.53 0.05
CA SER A 242 19.24 19.92 -0.73
C SER A 242 18.10 18.92 -0.47
N PRO A 243 16.89 19.37 -0.08
CA PRO A 243 15.78 18.45 0.20
C PRO A 243 15.25 17.78 -1.07
N ILE A 244 15.85 18.06 -2.24
CA ILE A 244 15.43 17.57 -3.54
C ILE A 244 16.54 16.77 -4.22
N ILE A 245 16.17 15.62 -4.76
CA ILE A 245 16.98 14.76 -5.62
C ILE A 245 16.28 14.67 -6.97
N ARG A 246 17.01 14.94 -8.06
CA ARG A 246 16.51 14.78 -9.42
C ARG A 246 17.37 13.76 -10.17
N LYS A 247 16.73 12.79 -10.80
CA LYS A 247 17.39 11.78 -11.64
C LYS A 247 16.70 11.72 -12.99
N THR A 248 17.51 11.70 -14.05
CA THR A 248 17.03 11.56 -15.43
C THR A 248 17.45 10.21 -15.99
N VAL A 249 16.51 9.47 -16.55
CA VAL A 249 16.79 8.28 -17.37
C VAL A 249 16.52 8.64 -18.83
N LYS A 250 17.59 8.81 -19.61
CA LYS A 250 17.52 9.15 -21.04
C LYS A 250 17.08 7.94 -21.87
N ASN A 251 16.67 8.18 -23.12
CA ASN A 251 16.24 7.16 -24.08
C ASN A 251 15.11 6.26 -23.54
N THR A 252 14.23 6.86 -22.76
CA THR A 252 13.12 6.20 -22.10
C THR A 252 11.85 6.92 -22.52
N SER A 253 11.14 6.38 -23.51
CA SER A 253 9.97 7.06 -24.04
C SER A 253 8.75 6.85 -23.15
N ARG A 254 7.91 7.89 -23.02
CA ARG A 254 6.61 7.80 -22.33
C ARG A 254 5.79 6.60 -22.82
N LYS A 255 5.76 6.38 -24.13
CA LYS A 255 4.98 5.30 -24.75
C LYS A 255 5.43 3.93 -24.27
N ASP A 256 6.75 3.69 -24.22
CA ASP A 256 7.28 2.38 -23.87
C ASP A 256 7.10 2.08 -22.39
N VAL A 257 7.29 3.08 -21.52
CA VAL A 257 7.08 2.90 -20.07
C VAL A 257 5.61 2.64 -19.75
N ILE A 258 4.68 3.37 -20.38
CA ILE A 258 3.24 3.12 -20.20
C ILE A 258 2.85 1.74 -20.72
N ALA A 259 3.34 1.35 -21.91
CA ALA A 259 3.06 0.02 -22.45
C ALA A 259 3.55 -1.10 -21.51
N LYS A 260 4.75 -0.93 -20.93
CA LYS A 260 5.31 -1.87 -19.96
C LYS A 260 4.54 -1.89 -18.64
N ALA A 261 4.06 -0.74 -18.16
CA ALA A 261 3.21 -0.66 -16.97
C ALA A 261 1.87 -1.36 -17.17
N THR A 262 1.26 -1.19 -18.36
CA THR A 262 0.04 -1.92 -18.75
C THR A 262 0.30 -3.42 -18.82
N GLU A 263 1.39 -3.84 -19.47
CA GLU A 263 1.81 -5.25 -19.52
C GLU A 263 1.90 -5.83 -18.11
N LEU A 264 2.69 -5.22 -17.20
CA LEU A 264 2.82 -5.70 -15.82
C LEU A 264 1.47 -5.87 -15.12
N ARG A 265 0.58 -4.88 -15.25
CA ARG A 265 -0.75 -4.91 -14.62
C ARG A 265 -1.61 -6.05 -15.17
N GLU A 266 -1.58 -6.28 -16.48
CA GLU A 266 -2.31 -7.38 -17.13
C GLU A 266 -1.72 -8.75 -16.77
N GLU A 267 -0.39 -8.86 -16.67
CA GLU A 267 0.28 -10.10 -16.28
C GLU A 267 -0.04 -10.51 -14.83
N ILE A 268 -0.08 -9.54 -13.90
CA ILE A 268 -0.41 -9.80 -12.50
C ILE A 268 -1.92 -10.00 -12.31
N GLY A 269 -2.75 -9.17 -12.97
CA GLY A 269 -4.19 -9.11 -12.77
C GLY A 269 -4.96 -10.28 -13.39
N ASP A 270 -4.30 -11.15 -14.15
CA ASP A 270 -4.93 -12.34 -14.74
C ASP A 270 -4.88 -13.53 -13.77
N VAL A 271 -6.03 -13.89 -13.20
CA VAL A 271 -6.16 -15.04 -12.28
C VAL A 271 -5.73 -16.37 -12.91
N ARG A 272 -5.80 -16.50 -14.25
CA ARG A 272 -5.37 -17.70 -14.97
C ARG A 272 -3.85 -17.87 -14.96
N ARG A 273 -3.11 -16.82 -14.58
CA ARG A 273 -1.65 -16.77 -14.57
C ARG A 273 -1.05 -16.81 -13.16
N ILE A 274 -1.83 -17.08 -12.12
CA ILE A 274 -1.32 -17.13 -10.72
C ILE A 274 -0.25 -18.22 -10.47
N ASN A 275 -0.13 -19.19 -11.38
CA ASN A 275 0.91 -20.23 -11.34
C ASN A 275 2.13 -19.87 -12.23
N GLN A 276 2.19 -18.65 -12.78
CA GLN A 276 3.25 -18.16 -13.66
C GLN A 276 4.01 -17.02 -12.98
N ASN A 277 5.25 -16.78 -13.42
CA ASN A 277 6.11 -15.72 -12.89
C ASN A 277 6.58 -14.74 -13.97
N ASP A 278 5.92 -14.71 -15.14
CA ASP A 278 6.31 -13.87 -16.27
C ASP A 278 6.34 -12.38 -15.92
N TYR A 279 5.43 -11.97 -15.02
CA TYR A 279 5.35 -10.60 -14.48
C TYR A 279 6.67 -10.11 -13.87
N LYS A 280 7.57 -11.00 -13.42
CA LYS A 280 8.86 -10.60 -12.85
C LYS A 280 9.73 -9.86 -13.87
N ARG A 281 9.62 -10.18 -15.17
CA ARG A 281 10.39 -9.50 -16.22
C ARG A 281 9.95 -8.05 -16.39
N SER A 282 8.66 -7.83 -16.65
CA SER A 282 8.09 -6.49 -16.83
C SER A 282 8.24 -5.65 -15.56
N SER A 283 8.04 -6.29 -14.40
CA SER A 283 8.27 -5.69 -13.08
C SER A 283 9.71 -5.22 -12.87
N GLN A 284 10.70 -6.02 -13.24
CA GLN A 284 12.11 -5.65 -13.08
C GLN A 284 12.57 -4.56 -14.06
N GLU A 285 12.07 -4.58 -15.29
CA GLU A 285 12.30 -3.51 -16.26
C GLU A 285 11.80 -2.16 -15.72
N LEU A 286 10.58 -2.14 -15.17
CA LEU A 286 10.00 -0.94 -14.56
C LEU A 286 10.76 -0.52 -13.30
N TYR A 287 11.14 -1.46 -12.44
CA TYR A 287 11.96 -1.17 -11.25
C TYR A 287 13.27 -0.47 -11.62
N ASN A 288 13.96 -0.97 -12.65
CA ASN A 288 15.25 -0.45 -13.10
C ASN A 288 15.17 1.00 -13.60
N VAL A 289 14.02 1.41 -14.16
CA VAL A 289 13.81 2.75 -14.68
C VAL A 289 13.24 3.69 -13.61
N LEU A 290 12.31 3.22 -12.77
CA LEU A 290 11.57 4.06 -11.84
C LEU A 290 12.27 4.23 -10.48
N ILE A 291 12.80 3.14 -9.91
CA ILE A 291 13.25 3.09 -8.51
C ILE A 291 14.77 3.05 -8.41
N LYS A 292 15.43 2.21 -9.20
CA LYS A 292 16.88 2.03 -9.14
C LYS A 292 17.70 3.34 -9.22
N PRO A 293 17.31 4.36 -10.02
CA PRO A 293 18.07 5.62 -10.06
C PRO A 293 18.07 6.41 -8.74
N ILE A 294 17.06 6.21 -7.89
CA ILE A 294 16.88 6.93 -6.62
C ILE A 294 17.10 6.06 -5.38
N GLU A 295 17.28 4.74 -5.55
CA GLU A 295 17.35 3.77 -4.45
C GLU A 295 18.44 4.07 -3.41
N ALA A 296 19.65 4.43 -3.87
CA ALA A 296 20.76 4.75 -2.96
C ALA A 296 20.45 5.99 -2.10
N ASP A 297 19.77 6.98 -2.67
CA ASP A 297 19.41 8.20 -1.98
C ASP A 297 18.29 7.96 -0.95
N LEU A 298 17.31 7.11 -1.28
CA LEU A 298 16.25 6.67 -0.36
C LEU A 298 16.84 5.94 0.85
N ALA A 299 17.77 5.01 0.61
CA ALA A 299 18.45 4.26 1.66
C ALA A 299 19.32 5.16 2.55
N ALA A 300 20.09 6.08 1.96
CA ALA A 300 20.93 7.03 2.71
C ALA A 300 20.11 7.93 3.67
N ASN A 301 18.86 8.22 3.30
CA ASN A 301 17.95 9.06 4.09
C ASN A 301 17.03 8.29 5.03
N LYS A 302 17.13 6.94 5.05
CA LYS A 302 16.31 6.06 5.89
C LYS A 302 14.81 6.30 5.67
N ILE A 303 14.40 6.32 4.40
CA ILE A 303 13.00 6.48 4.03
C ILE A 303 12.24 5.17 4.32
N ASP A 304 11.05 5.30 4.90
CA ASP A 304 10.14 4.19 5.21
C ASP A 304 8.96 4.12 4.23
N VAL A 305 8.51 5.27 3.72
CA VAL A 305 7.30 5.39 2.87
C VAL A 305 7.61 6.13 1.58
N LEU A 306 7.20 5.55 0.44
CA LEU A 306 7.27 6.18 -0.87
C LEU A 306 5.88 6.69 -1.28
N VAL A 307 5.74 8.01 -1.41
CA VAL A 307 4.50 8.67 -1.82
C VAL A 307 4.63 9.12 -3.26
N PHE A 308 3.96 8.44 -4.16
CA PHE A 308 4.08 8.68 -5.60
C PHE A 308 3.06 9.69 -6.09
N SER A 309 3.52 10.62 -6.92
CA SER A 309 2.70 11.46 -7.80
C SER A 309 3.17 11.19 -9.23
N MET A 310 2.38 10.47 -10.01
CA MET A 310 2.80 10.00 -11.33
C MET A 310 1.99 10.64 -12.46
N ASP A 311 2.66 10.80 -13.60
CA ASP A 311 2.02 11.11 -14.87
C ASP A 311 0.88 10.14 -15.23
N SER A 312 -0.08 10.69 -15.98
CA SER A 312 -1.12 9.94 -16.67
C SER A 312 -0.56 8.71 -17.39
N GLY A 313 -1.18 7.56 -17.13
CA GLY A 313 -0.78 6.23 -17.60
C GLY A 313 0.01 5.39 -16.60
N LEU A 314 0.60 5.99 -15.56
CA LEU A 314 1.32 5.25 -14.51
C LEU A 314 0.60 5.18 -13.16
N ARG A 315 -0.50 5.92 -12.99
CA ARG A 315 -1.25 5.99 -11.73
C ARG A 315 -1.88 4.64 -11.32
N LEU A 316 -2.02 3.71 -12.25
CA LEU A 316 -2.52 2.34 -12.04
C LEU A 316 -1.40 1.28 -11.98
N LEU A 317 -0.14 1.71 -11.94
CA LEU A 317 0.99 0.79 -11.80
C LEU A 317 0.94 0.12 -10.41
N PRO A 318 0.97 -1.22 -10.30
CA PRO A 318 1.10 -1.90 -9.01
C PRO A 318 2.53 -1.72 -8.44
N VAL A 319 2.85 -0.53 -7.94
CA VAL A 319 4.19 -0.14 -7.49
C VAL A 319 4.74 -1.08 -6.41
N ALA A 320 3.87 -1.60 -5.54
CA ALA A 320 4.21 -2.58 -4.51
C ALA A 320 4.86 -3.85 -5.10
N ALA A 321 4.45 -4.25 -6.31
CA ALA A 321 4.93 -5.42 -7.02
C ALA A 321 6.12 -5.17 -7.96
N LEU A 322 6.74 -3.99 -7.92
CA LEU A 322 8.00 -3.74 -8.63
C LEU A 322 9.13 -4.57 -8.00
N TYR A 323 9.84 -5.35 -8.81
CA TYR A 323 10.76 -6.39 -8.38
C TYR A 323 12.20 -6.00 -8.71
N ASP A 324 13.09 -5.98 -7.72
CA ASP A 324 14.48 -5.53 -7.93
C ASP A 324 15.41 -6.63 -8.49
N GLY A 325 14.88 -7.84 -8.71
CA GLY A 325 15.64 -9.04 -9.03
C GLY A 325 15.81 -10.00 -7.85
N LYS A 326 15.51 -9.55 -6.62
CA LYS A 326 15.63 -10.30 -5.35
C LYS A 326 14.36 -10.24 -4.52
N GLN A 327 13.73 -9.07 -4.41
CA GLN A 327 12.58 -8.80 -3.55
C GLN A 327 11.68 -7.73 -4.18
N PHE A 328 10.42 -7.67 -3.74
CA PHE A 328 9.47 -6.66 -4.17
C PHE A 328 9.68 -5.33 -3.43
N LEU A 329 9.24 -4.22 -4.04
CA LEU A 329 9.36 -2.88 -3.47
C LEU A 329 8.67 -2.78 -2.10
N ILE A 330 7.53 -3.46 -1.94
CA ILE A 330 6.75 -3.47 -0.69
C ILE A 330 7.50 -4.07 0.50
N GLU A 331 8.49 -4.93 0.24
CA GLU A 331 9.36 -5.50 1.28
C GLU A 331 10.27 -4.42 1.89
N LYS A 332 10.62 -3.40 1.11
CA LYS A 332 11.49 -2.29 1.53
C LYS A 332 10.71 -1.11 2.10
N TYR A 333 9.62 -0.72 1.44
CA TYR A 333 8.92 0.53 1.75
C TYR A 333 7.40 0.35 1.75
N ALA A 334 6.71 1.12 2.59
CA ALA A 334 5.27 1.33 2.40
C ALA A 334 5.05 2.26 1.20
N THR A 335 3.91 2.13 0.53
CA THR A 335 3.62 2.91 -0.69
C THR A 335 2.26 3.59 -0.61
N GLY A 336 2.15 4.80 -1.17
CA GLY A 336 0.89 5.50 -1.40
C GLY A 336 0.93 6.27 -2.71
N MET A 337 -0.23 6.52 -3.32
CA MET A 337 -0.37 7.29 -4.55
C MET A 337 -1.19 8.55 -4.26
N VAL A 338 -0.69 9.72 -4.64
CA VAL A 338 -1.42 11.00 -4.53
C VAL A 338 -1.65 11.58 -5.92
N PRO A 339 -2.79 12.27 -6.17
CA PRO A 339 -2.99 12.99 -7.43
C PRO A 339 -1.93 14.09 -7.63
N SER A 340 -1.64 14.82 -6.55
CA SER A 340 -0.52 15.73 -6.37
C SER A 340 -0.36 16.01 -4.87
N PHE A 341 0.74 16.63 -4.45
CA PHE A 341 0.88 17.01 -3.04
C PHE A 341 -0.12 18.12 -2.67
N GLY A 342 -0.29 19.11 -3.54
CA GLY A 342 -1.21 20.24 -3.31
C GLY A 342 -2.71 19.89 -3.33
N LEU A 343 -3.10 18.75 -3.91
CA LEU A 343 -4.47 18.24 -3.89
C LEU A 343 -4.76 17.26 -2.75
N THR A 344 -3.77 16.98 -1.90
CA THR A 344 -3.91 15.98 -0.85
C THR A 344 -3.97 16.66 0.51
N ASP A 345 -5.08 16.46 1.23
CA ASP A 345 -5.12 16.81 2.65
C ASP A 345 -4.24 15.84 3.45
N THR A 346 -3.02 16.27 3.73
CA THR A 346 -2.01 15.49 4.46
C THR A 346 -2.15 15.56 5.97
N ARG A 347 -3.25 16.09 6.54
CA ARG A 347 -3.41 16.21 8.01
C ARG A 347 -3.53 14.82 8.61
N TYR A 348 -2.67 14.55 9.59
CA TYR A 348 -2.66 13.26 10.28
C TYR A 348 -3.82 13.11 11.24
N VAL A 349 -4.53 12.00 11.11
CA VAL A 349 -5.53 11.51 12.06
C VAL A 349 -5.29 10.01 12.24
N SER A 350 -5.11 9.59 13.49
CA SER A 350 -4.83 8.18 13.77
C SER A 350 -6.02 7.30 13.38
N PRO A 351 -5.80 6.24 12.57
CA PRO A 351 -6.89 5.35 12.14
C PRO A 351 -7.34 4.39 13.25
N ALA A 352 -6.51 4.11 14.26
CA ALA A 352 -6.74 3.08 15.28
C ALA A 352 -7.98 3.30 16.18
N LYS A 353 -8.61 4.49 16.14
CA LYS A 353 -9.83 4.80 16.89
C LYS A 353 -10.99 5.26 16.01
N ALA A 354 -10.82 5.18 14.69
CA ALA A 354 -11.82 5.63 13.74
C ALA A 354 -13.04 4.69 13.76
N SER A 355 -14.24 5.27 13.79
CA SER A 355 -15.47 4.48 13.71
C SER A 355 -15.77 4.09 12.27
N ILE A 356 -16.29 2.87 12.07
CA ILE A 356 -16.48 2.27 10.76
C ILE A 356 -17.97 2.15 10.41
N LEU A 357 -18.35 2.64 9.24
CA LEU A 357 -19.58 2.28 8.56
C LEU A 357 -19.26 1.21 7.52
N ALA A 358 -19.66 -0.03 7.76
CA ALA A 358 -19.50 -1.12 6.80
C ALA A 358 -20.85 -1.40 6.12
N MET A 359 -20.90 -1.38 4.79
CA MET A 359 -22.12 -1.70 4.06
C MET A 359 -21.80 -2.58 2.86
N GLY A 360 -22.67 -3.55 2.54
CA GLY A 360 -22.42 -4.43 1.41
C GLY A 360 -23.59 -5.31 1.01
N ALA A 361 -23.44 -5.99 -0.11
CA ALA A 361 -24.41 -6.96 -0.63
C ALA A 361 -23.74 -8.29 -0.95
N SER A 362 -24.36 -9.39 -0.52
CA SER A 362 -23.99 -10.76 -0.87
C SER A 362 -24.85 -11.34 -1.99
N GLU A 363 -26.02 -10.74 -2.22
CA GLU A 363 -27.05 -11.19 -3.15
C GLU A 363 -27.35 -10.08 -4.16
N PHE A 364 -27.53 -10.47 -5.43
CA PHE A 364 -27.79 -9.56 -6.54
C PHE A 364 -28.78 -10.19 -7.52
N GLU A 365 -29.61 -9.39 -8.19
CA GLU A 365 -30.58 -9.88 -9.18
C GLU A 365 -29.88 -10.30 -10.49
N GLU A 366 -28.94 -9.49 -10.98
CA GLU A 366 -28.33 -9.65 -12.31
C GLU A 366 -26.82 -9.97 -12.28
N GLN A 367 -26.22 -9.94 -11.08
CA GLN A 367 -24.78 -10.15 -10.85
C GLN A 367 -24.49 -11.41 -10.03
N ALA A 368 -23.23 -11.85 -10.04
CA ALA A 368 -22.79 -12.99 -9.25
C ALA A 368 -22.91 -12.70 -7.75
N THR A 369 -23.25 -13.71 -6.95
CA THR A 369 -23.30 -13.58 -5.49
C THR A 369 -21.89 -13.41 -4.89
N LEU A 370 -21.81 -12.75 -3.74
CA LEU A 370 -20.60 -12.59 -2.93
C LEU A 370 -20.81 -13.28 -1.57
N PRO A 371 -20.73 -14.63 -1.52
CA PRO A 371 -21.08 -15.40 -0.33
C PRO A 371 -20.17 -15.12 0.88
N THR A 372 -18.97 -14.57 0.70
CA THR A 372 -18.11 -14.20 1.83
C THR A 372 -18.44 -12.84 2.45
N MET A 373 -19.24 -12.00 1.77
CA MET A 373 -19.53 -10.64 2.20
C MET A 373 -20.10 -10.51 3.63
N PRO A 374 -21.01 -11.40 4.11
CA PRO A 374 -21.47 -11.34 5.49
C PRO A 374 -20.35 -11.54 6.53
N ILE A 375 -19.34 -12.36 6.19
CA ILE A 375 -18.16 -12.61 7.02
C ILE A 375 -17.25 -11.39 6.99
N GLU A 376 -17.05 -10.80 5.81
CA GLU A 376 -16.24 -9.59 5.64
C GLU A 376 -16.78 -8.43 6.49
N LEU A 377 -18.07 -8.08 6.34
CA LEU A 377 -18.68 -6.97 7.09
C LEU A 377 -18.57 -7.18 8.61
N LYS A 378 -18.81 -8.41 9.08
CA LYS A 378 -18.67 -8.76 10.50
C LYS A 378 -17.22 -8.60 10.97
N THR A 379 -16.26 -9.06 10.17
CA THR A 379 -14.82 -9.00 10.50
C THR A 379 -14.33 -7.56 10.56
N VAL A 380 -14.75 -6.73 9.59
CA VAL A 380 -14.37 -5.32 9.50
C VAL A 380 -14.80 -4.52 10.73
N VAL A 381 -15.99 -4.78 11.30
CA VAL A 381 -16.51 -4.06 12.47
C VAL A 381 -16.25 -4.78 13.81
N SER A 382 -15.51 -5.89 13.82
CA SER A 382 -15.23 -6.65 15.04
C SER A 382 -14.25 -5.94 15.98
N ASN A 383 -14.38 -6.21 17.28
CA ASN A 383 -13.56 -5.66 18.35
C ASN A 383 -12.04 -5.85 18.07
N PRO A 384 -11.16 -4.85 18.28
CA PRO A 384 -11.36 -3.59 19.02
C PRO A 384 -12.15 -2.49 18.30
N ARG A 385 -12.55 -2.70 17.04
CA ARG A 385 -13.14 -1.65 16.21
C ARG A 385 -14.58 -1.36 16.62
N ARG A 386 -14.94 -0.08 16.48
CA ARG A 386 -16.28 0.42 16.74
C ARG A 386 -16.92 0.72 15.40
N GLY A 387 -17.97 -0.02 15.04
CA GLY A 387 -18.64 0.22 13.77
C GLY A 387 -20.03 -0.36 13.71
N GLU A 388 -20.71 -0.06 12.62
CA GLU A 388 -22.02 -0.58 12.28
C GLU A 388 -21.97 -1.21 10.88
N SER A 389 -22.60 -2.37 10.73
CA SER A 389 -22.65 -3.10 9.47
C SER A 389 -24.08 -3.18 8.91
N PHE A 390 -24.26 -2.95 7.61
CA PHE A 390 -25.55 -3.06 6.92
C PHE A 390 -25.44 -3.96 5.68
N LEU A 391 -26.22 -5.04 5.64
CA LEU A 391 -26.16 -6.06 4.59
C LEU A 391 -27.43 -6.06 3.74
N ASN A 392 -27.29 -6.35 2.44
CA ASN A 392 -28.38 -6.60 1.49
C ASN A 392 -29.47 -5.53 1.53
N GLN A 393 -30.68 -5.84 2.02
CA GLN A 393 -31.82 -4.91 2.04
C GLN A 393 -31.55 -3.63 2.85
N GLN A 394 -30.50 -3.64 3.69
CA GLN A 394 -30.05 -2.45 4.43
C GLN A 394 -28.93 -1.67 3.70
N PHE A 395 -28.35 -2.23 2.65
CA PHE A 395 -27.36 -1.58 1.80
C PHE A 395 -28.02 -0.86 0.62
N THR A 396 -28.69 0.26 0.94
CA THR A 396 -29.37 1.13 -0.03
C THR A 396 -28.81 2.55 0.03
N ILE A 397 -28.90 3.30 -1.08
CA ILE A 397 -28.43 4.70 -1.13
C ILE A 397 -29.10 5.57 -0.06
N PRO A 398 -30.44 5.50 0.17
CA PRO A 398 -31.06 6.26 1.25
C PRO A 398 -30.49 5.95 2.64
N ASN A 399 -30.22 4.67 2.94
CA ASN A 399 -29.62 4.31 4.22
C ASN A 399 -28.18 4.81 4.31
N PHE A 400 -27.38 4.67 3.24
CA PHE A 400 -26.02 5.21 3.18
C PHE A 400 -25.99 6.72 3.47
N VAL A 401 -26.88 7.50 2.85
CA VAL A 401 -27.01 8.94 3.12
C VAL A 401 -27.40 9.21 4.57
N ALA A 402 -28.37 8.46 5.11
CA ALA A 402 -28.81 8.62 6.49
C ALA A 402 -27.66 8.37 7.50
N GLN A 403 -26.85 7.33 7.28
CA GLN A 403 -25.73 7.01 8.17
C GLN A 403 -24.58 8.02 8.06
N ASN A 404 -24.34 8.57 6.87
CA ASN A 404 -23.32 9.61 6.65
C ASN A 404 -23.75 11.01 7.09
N SER A 405 -25.05 11.24 7.35
CA SER A 405 -25.60 12.54 7.78
C SER A 405 -25.76 12.66 9.30
N ARG A 406 -25.22 11.71 10.08
CA ARG A 406 -25.31 11.73 11.55
C ARG A 406 -24.48 12.87 12.14
N GLU A 407 -24.84 13.31 13.36
CA GLU A 407 -24.07 14.32 14.10
C GLU A 407 -22.62 13.90 14.37
N THR A 408 -22.39 12.61 14.61
CA THR A 408 -21.06 12.01 14.69
C THR A 408 -20.87 11.10 13.47
N PRO A 409 -20.26 11.60 12.39
CA PRO A 409 -20.06 10.81 11.18
C PRO A 409 -19.01 9.72 11.41
N PHE A 410 -19.10 8.66 10.61
CA PHE A 410 -18.08 7.62 10.59
C PHE A 410 -16.85 8.11 9.84
N SER A 411 -15.67 7.89 10.42
CA SER A 411 -14.41 8.28 9.79
C SER A 411 -13.91 7.28 8.75
N ILE A 412 -14.37 6.03 8.83
CA ILE A 412 -14.09 5.01 7.82
C ILE A 412 -15.41 4.54 7.21
N ILE A 413 -15.46 4.48 5.89
CA ILE A 413 -16.54 3.87 5.12
C ILE A 413 -15.98 2.64 4.42
N HIS A 414 -16.60 1.48 4.61
CA HIS A 414 -16.29 0.26 3.88
C HIS A 414 -17.49 -0.14 3.03
N LEU A 415 -17.29 -0.29 1.72
CA LEU A 415 -18.29 -0.73 0.76
C LEU A 415 -17.86 -2.06 0.15
N GLY A 416 -18.58 -3.13 0.45
CA GLY A 416 -18.34 -4.48 -0.07
C GLY A 416 -19.40 -4.90 -1.07
N THR A 417 -19.08 -4.87 -2.37
CA THR A 417 -20.07 -5.07 -3.45
C THR A 417 -19.39 -5.25 -4.82
N HIS A 418 -20.15 -5.23 -5.91
CA HIS A 418 -19.63 -5.05 -7.26
C HIS A 418 -19.53 -3.57 -7.63
N ALA A 419 -18.51 -3.24 -8.41
CA ALA A 419 -18.40 -1.96 -9.10
C ALA A 419 -18.01 -2.25 -10.54
N GLU A 420 -18.38 -1.34 -11.44
CA GLU A 420 -18.01 -1.43 -12.84
C GLU A 420 -17.62 -0.03 -13.33
N PHE A 421 -16.39 0.05 -13.85
CA PHE A 421 -15.93 1.23 -14.57
C PHE A 421 -16.07 0.97 -16.07
N LYS A 422 -16.94 1.75 -16.72
CA LYS A 422 -17.12 1.77 -18.18
C LYS A 422 -16.44 3.02 -18.73
N ALA A 423 -15.43 2.82 -19.58
CA ALA A 423 -14.71 3.90 -20.25
C ALA A 423 -15.63 4.67 -21.20
N GLY A 424 -15.39 5.97 -21.38
CA GLY A 424 -16.26 6.86 -22.15
C GLY A 424 -17.21 7.65 -21.25
N ASP A 425 -18.51 7.37 -21.33
CA ASP A 425 -19.49 8.11 -20.51
C ASP A 425 -19.46 7.65 -19.04
N LEU A 426 -19.01 8.53 -18.15
CA LEU A 426 -18.95 8.27 -16.71
C LEU A 426 -20.33 7.96 -16.08
N ASN A 427 -21.45 8.28 -16.76
CA ASN A 427 -22.79 7.88 -16.32
C ASN A 427 -23.02 6.36 -16.39
N ASP A 428 -22.25 5.65 -17.20
CA ASP A 428 -22.38 4.22 -17.38
C ASP A 428 -21.62 3.44 -16.30
N SER A 429 -20.65 4.07 -15.63
CA SER A 429 -19.92 3.51 -14.49
C SER A 429 -20.73 3.57 -13.20
N TYR A 430 -20.70 2.50 -12.39
CA TYR A 430 -21.47 2.42 -11.15
C TYR A 430 -20.83 1.59 -10.02
N ILE A 431 -21.24 1.91 -8.79
CA ILE A 431 -21.14 1.00 -7.63
C ILE A 431 -22.53 0.38 -7.44
N GLN A 432 -22.60 -0.95 -7.40
CA GLN A 432 -23.85 -1.67 -7.20
C GLN A 432 -24.26 -1.59 -5.73
N PHE A 433 -25.41 -0.99 -5.45
CA PHE A 433 -26.12 -1.13 -4.18
C PHE A 433 -27.13 -2.27 -4.30
N TYR A 434 -27.72 -2.70 -3.19
CA TYR A 434 -28.62 -3.86 -3.22
C TYR A 434 -29.81 -3.68 -4.18
N ASP A 435 -30.39 -2.48 -4.22
CA ASP A 435 -31.61 -2.15 -4.97
C ASP A 435 -31.40 -1.16 -6.12
N SER A 436 -30.18 -0.66 -6.29
CA SER A 436 -29.90 0.48 -7.16
C SER A 436 -28.42 0.56 -7.54
N GLN A 437 -28.09 1.47 -8.45
CA GLN A 437 -26.72 1.74 -8.87
C GLN A 437 -26.34 3.18 -8.51
N LEU A 438 -25.24 3.36 -7.78
CA LEU A 438 -24.67 4.68 -7.53
C LEU A 438 -23.70 5.03 -8.66
N LYS A 439 -24.11 5.97 -9.52
CA LYS A 439 -23.30 6.45 -10.65
C LYS A 439 -22.25 7.48 -10.20
N ILE A 440 -21.20 7.65 -11.00
CA ILE A 440 -20.12 8.62 -10.71
C ILE A 440 -20.65 10.05 -10.46
N PRO A 441 -21.51 10.65 -11.32
CA PRO A 441 -21.98 12.01 -11.07
C PRO A 441 -22.88 12.14 -9.84
N GLN A 442 -23.47 11.04 -9.37
CA GLN A 442 -24.25 11.02 -8.14
C GLN A 442 -23.33 11.04 -6.91
N LEU A 443 -22.18 10.36 -6.95
CA LEU A 443 -21.19 10.39 -5.87
C LEU A 443 -20.69 11.82 -5.58
N GLN A 444 -20.41 12.60 -6.62
CA GLN A 444 -20.03 14.01 -6.48
C GLN A 444 -21.14 14.86 -5.85
N LYS A 445 -22.41 14.61 -6.22
CA LYS A 445 -23.56 15.30 -5.61
C LYS A 445 -23.71 14.91 -4.13
N LEU A 446 -23.56 13.63 -3.81
CA LEU A 446 -23.61 13.14 -2.43
C LEU A 446 -22.52 13.76 -1.57
N SER A 447 -21.29 13.83 -2.06
CA SER A 447 -20.18 14.48 -1.37
C SER A 447 -20.50 15.92 -0.98
N ASN A 448 -21.01 16.72 -1.92
CA ASN A 448 -21.40 18.10 -1.67
C ASN A 448 -22.54 18.19 -0.64
N GLN A 449 -23.51 17.28 -0.71
CA GLN A 449 -24.63 17.23 0.24
C GLN A 449 -24.18 16.81 1.65
N LEU A 450 -23.21 15.91 1.75
CA LEU A 450 -22.69 15.35 3.00
C LEU A 450 -21.52 16.15 3.57
N GLY A 451 -21.07 17.20 2.88
CA GLY A 451 -19.99 18.08 3.34
C GLY A 451 -18.62 17.40 3.40
N TRP A 452 -18.37 16.39 2.57
CA TRP A 452 -17.09 15.67 2.55
C TRP A 452 -15.92 16.58 2.14
N ASN A 453 -16.18 17.53 1.25
CA ASN A 453 -15.23 18.52 0.73
C ASN A 453 -15.11 19.80 1.59
N THR A 454 -15.35 19.71 2.89
CA THR A 454 -15.20 20.84 3.84
C THR A 454 -13.90 20.74 4.64
N ASP A 455 -13.48 21.83 5.29
CA ASP A 455 -12.23 21.88 6.06
C ASP A 455 -12.12 20.82 7.18
N ASN A 456 -13.23 20.24 7.61
CA ASN A 456 -13.28 19.19 8.64
C ASN A 456 -13.45 17.77 8.09
N THR A 457 -13.25 17.55 6.78
CA THR A 457 -13.41 16.29 6.04
C THR A 457 -13.67 15.07 6.95
N PRO A 458 -14.92 14.61 7.08
CA PRO A 458 -15.26 13.60 8.07
C PRO A 458 -14.71 12.22 7.70
N ILE A 459 -14.46 11.95 6.41
CA ILE A 459 -14.09 10.62 5.92
C ILE A 459 -12.57 10.54 5.73
N GLU A 460 -11.91 9.85 6.67
CA GLU A 460 -10.47 9.59 6.67
C GLU A 460 -10.09 8.49 5.70
N LEU A 461 -10.93 7.47 5.53
CA LEU A 461 -10.68 6.34 4.65
C LEU A 461 -11.99 5.80 4.06
N MET A 462 -12.04 5.67 2.74
CA MET A 462 -13.03 4.88 2.03
C MET A 462 -12.39 3.60 1.52
N VAL A 463 -12.91 2.44 1.90
CA VAL A 463 -12.49 1.14 1.39
C VAL A 463 -13.53 0.67 0.38
N LEU A 464 -13.12 0.59 -0.88
CA LEU A 464 -13.95 0.08 -1.97
C LEU A 464 -13.59 -1.39 -2.21
N SER A 465 -14.17 -2.27 -1.41
CA SER A 465 -14.03 -3.73 -1.51
C SER A 465 -14.89 -4.26 -2.67
N ALA A 466 -14.47 -3.90 -3.87
CA ALA A 466 -15.09 -4.24 -5.13
C ALA A 466 -14.03 -4.27 -6.23
N CYS A 467 -14.31 -4.97 -7.33
CA CYS A 467 -13.40 -5.12 -8.46
C CYS A 467 -13.19 -3.82 -9.24
N GLU A 468 -12.00 -3.64 -9.80
CA GLU A 468 -11.66 -2.55 -10.74
C GLU A 468 -12.00 -1.14 -10.22
N THR A 469 -11.99 -0.91 -8.90
CA THR A 469 -12.43 0.37 -8.31
C THR A 469 -11.42 1.50 -8.48
N ALA A 470 -10.15 1.17 -8.71
CA ALA A 470 -9.12 2.13 -9.11
C ALA A 470 -8.99 2.22 -10.64
N LEU A 471 -9.56 1.29 -11.42
CA LEU A 471 -9.45 1.30 -12.88
C LEU A 471 -10.19 2.50 -13.47
N GLY A 472 -9.52 3.19 -14.39
CA GLY A 472 -10.00 4.42 -15.01
C GLY A 472 -9.64 4.54 -16.48
N ASP A 473 -10.12 5.59 -17.14
CA ASP A 473 -9.73 5.99 -18.49
C ASP A 473 -9.16 7.42 -18.50
N LYS A 474 -8.92 7.99 -19.68
CA LYS A 474 -8.38 9.35 -19.82
C LYS A 474 -9.23 10.44 -19.13
N ASP A 475 -10.53 10.20 -18.94
CA ASP A 475 -11.47 11.17 -18.38
C ASP A 475 -11.65 10.95 -16.85
N ALA A 476 -11.34 9.75 -16.34
CA ALA A 476 -11.30 9.43 -14.91
C ALA A 476 -10.19 8.42 -14.56
N GLU A 477 -8.92 8.81 -14.66
CA GLU A 477 -7.76 7.88 -14.66
C GLU A 477 -7.53 7.02 -13.42
N LEU A 478 -8.11 7.39 -12.28
CA LEU A 478 -8.07 6.62 -11.03
C LEU A 478 -9.44 6.02 -10.67
N GLY A 479 -10.37 5.98 -11.62
CA GLY A 479 -11.70 5.40 -11.43
C GLY A 479 -12.43 5.99 -10.22
N PHE A 480 -13.16 5.12 -9.51
CA PHE A 480 -13.85 5.46 -8.27
C PHE A 480 -12.88 5.91 -7.16
N ALA A 481 -11.65 5.38 -7.13
CA ALA A 481 -10.66 5.74 -6.12
C ALA A 481 -10.28 7.22 -6.21
N GLY A 482 -9.96 7.67 -7.43
CA GLY A 482 -9.73 9.07 -7.75
C GLY A 482 -10.95 9.90 -7.41
N LEU A 483 -12.12 9.52 -7.93
CA LEU A 483 -13.36 10.27 -7.75
C LEU A 483 -13.78 10.40 -6.27
N ALA A 484 -13.51 9.41 -5.43
CA ALA A 484 -13.73 9.50 -3.99
C ALA A 484 -12.81 10.55 -3.34
N VAL A 485 -11.54 10.59 -3.73
CA VAL A 485 -10.60 11.64 -3.28
C VAL A 485 -11.05 13.01 -3.78
N GLN A 486 -11.51 13.12 -5.04
CA GLN A 486 -12.07 14.36 -5.60
C GLN A 486 -13.35 14.80 -4.89
N ALA A 487 -14.16 13.83 -4.47
CA ALA A 487 -15.34 14.00 -3.64
C ALA A 487 -14.99 14.34 -2.18
N GLY A 488 -13.72 14.59 -1.85
CA GLY A 488 -13.30 15.09 -0.55
C GLY A 488 -13.01 14.00 0.47
N VAL A 489 -13.00 12.71 0.13
CA VAL A 489 -12.45 11.68 1.03
C VAL A 489 -10.94 11.85 1.11
N LYS A 490 -10.33 11.73 2.30
CA LYS A 490 -8.87 11.90 2.41
C LYS A 490 -8.09 10.78 1.75
N SER A 491 -8.53 9.54 1.91
CA SER A 491 -7.86 8.34 1.41
C SER A 491 -8.86 7.33 0.87
N THR A 492 -8.50 6.65 -0.22
CA THR A 492 -9.27 5.53 -0.74
C THR A 492 -8.39 4.29 -0.89
N LEU A 493 -8.82 3.15 -0.35
CA LEU A 493 -8.27 1.85 -0.66
C LEU A 493 -9.12 1.20 -1.76
N ALA A 494 -8.52 0.90 -2.90
CA ALA A 494 -9.25 0.45 -4.09
C ALA A 494 -8.44 -0.55 -4.92
N SER A 495 -9.13 -1.36 -5.71
CA SER A 495 -8.56 -2.47 -6.47
C SER A 495 -8.18 -2.09 -7.91
N LEU A 496 -7.03 -2.58 -8.38
CA LEU A 496 -6.46 -2.31 -9.70
C LEU A 496 -7.01 -3.21 -10.83
N TRP A 497 -7.60 -4.34 -10.45
CA TRP A 497 -8.13 -5.36 -11.36
C TRP A 497 -9.26 -6.14 -10.67
N TYR A 498 -9.77 -7.17 -11.36
CA TYR A 498 -10.74 -8.11 -10.80
C TYR A 498 -10.15 -8.93 -9.65
N VAL A 499 -10.78 -8.85 -8.48
CA VAL A 499 -10.36 -9.56 -7.27
C VAL A 499 -11.32 -10.70 -6.94
N SER A 500 -10.78 -11.85 -6.55
CA SER A 500 -11.58 -12.98 -6.06
C SER A 500 -12.29 -12.64 -4.74
N ASP A 501 -13.50 -13.15 -4.52
CA ASP A 501 -14.26 -12.99 -3.27
C ASP A 501 -13.42 -13.45 -2.05
N LEU A 502 -12.84 -14.65 -2.13
CA LEU A 502 -12.00 -15.23 -1.08
C LEU A 502 -10.72 -14.43 -0.78
N GLY A 503 -9.98 -14.05 -1.84
CA GLY A 503 -8.77 -13.24 -1.69
C GLY A 503 -9.07 -11.85 -1.11
N THR A 504 -10.26 -11.30 -1.40
CA THR A 504 -10.72 -10.02 -0.88
C THR A 504 -11.08 -10.14 0.60
N LEU A 505 -11.82 -11.17 1.03
CA LEU A 505 -12.07 -11.44 2.44
C LEU A 505 -10.76 -11.52 3.25
N ALA A 506 -9.74 -12.22 2.71
CA ALA A 506 -8.44 -12.33 3.33
C ALA A 506 -7.71 -10.98 3.40
N MET A 507 -7.68 -10.22 2.30
CA MET A 507 -7.10 -8.88 2.25
C MET A 507 -7.77 -7.92 3.24
N MET A 508 -9.10 -7.89 3.31
CA MET A 508 -9.84 -6.98 4.18
C MET A 508 -9.73 -7.37 5.64
N GLY A 509 -9.83 -8.66 5.97
CA GLY A 509 -9.65 -9.16 7.33
C GLY A 509 -8.27 -8.79 7.88
N GLU A 510 -7.22 -9.05 7.10
CA GLU A 510 -5.84 -8.72 7.47
C GLU A 510 -5.59 -7.19 7.47
N PHE A 511 -6.08 -6.45 6.46
CA PHE A 511 -5.91 -4.99 6.40
C PHE A 511 -6.44 -4.29 7.63
N TYR A 512 -7.66 -4.63 8.04
CA TYR A 512 -8.24 -4.01 9.21
C TYR A 512 -7.51 -4.44 10.50
N ASP A 513 -7.01 -5.69 10.60
CA ASP A 513 -6.16 -6.12 11.72
C ASP A 513 -4.87 -5.30 11.83
N GLN A 514 -4.20 -5.10 10.70
CA GLN A 514 -3.00 -4.27 10.63
C GLN A 514 -3.31 -2.78 10.87
N LEU A 515 -4.50 -2.30 10.49
CA LEU A 515 -4.91 -0.91 10.70
C LEU A 515 -5.07 -0.56 12.19
N ASP A 516 -5.41 -1.53 13.04
CA ASP A 516 -5.51 -1.31 14.49
C ASP A 516 -4.14 -1.23 15.17
N SER A 517 -3.14 -1.92 14.63
CA SER A 517 -1.81 -2.04 15.21
C SER A 517 -0.79 -1.05 14.64
N THR A 518 -1.14 -0.36 13.56
CA THR A 518 -0.27 0.61 12.88
C THR A 518 -0.77 2.04 13.05
N LEU A 519 0.16 3.00 13.05
CA LEU A 519 -0.18 4.42 13.14
C LEU A 519 -0.57 5.01 11.79
N ASN A 520 -0.25 4.35 10.68
CA ASN A 520 -0.40 4.87 9.33
C ASN A 520 -1.02 3.88 8.34
N LYS A 521 -1.94 4.40 7.52
CA LYS A 521 -2.72 3.62 6.54
C LYS A 521 -1.81 2.87 5.55
N SER A 522 -0.73 3.49 5.09
CA SER A 522 0.22 2.87 4.16
C SER A 522 1.01 1.70 4.78
N GLU A 523 1.31 1.75 6.08
CA GLU A 523 1.97 0.62 6.76
C GLU A 523 0.97 -0.49 7.04
N ALA A 524 -0.28 -0.18 7.40
CA ALA A 524 -1.34 -1.18 7.53
C ALA A 524 -1.45 -2.02 6.24
N LEU A 525 -1.53 -1.33 5.09
CA LEU A 525 -1.55 -1.99 3.80
C LEU A 525 -0.27 -2.78 3.54
N ARG A 526 0.91 -2.20 3.80
CA ARG A 526 2.18 -2.92 3.63
C ARG A 526 2.23 -4.20 4.46
N GLN A 527 1.90 -4.16 5.75
CA GLN A 527 1.97 -5.34 6.61
C GLN A 527 1.01 -6.43 6.13
N THR A 528 -0.17 -6.04 5.65
CA THR A 528 -1.13 -6.94 5.00
C THR A 528 -0.51 -7.61 3.78
N GLN A 529 0.09 -6.82 2.90
CA GLN A 529 0.72 -7.31 1.68
C GLN A 529 1.89 -8.25 1.99
N LEU A 530 2.68 -7.95 3.02
CA LEU A 530 3.77 -8.80 3.47
C LEU A 530 3.28 -10.09 4.11
N ALA A 531 2.21 -10.06 4.89
CA ALA A 531 1.63 -11.24 5.51
C ALA A 531 1.10 -12.21 4.44
N MET A 532 0.42 -11.69 3.41
CA MET A 532 -0.03 -12.48 2.27
C MET A 532 1.14 -13.00 1.41
N LEU A 533 2.09 -12.13 1.05
CA LEU A 533 3.29 -12.48 0.27
C LEU A 533 4.09 -13.61 0.94
N ARG A 534 4.21 -13.60 2.27
CA ARG A 534 4.94 -14.61 3.05
C ARG A 534 4.14 -15.88 3.31
N GLY A 535 2.86 -15.93 2.92
CA GLY A 535 1.98 -17.07 3.15
C GLY A 535 1.47 -17.20 4.58
N ASN A 536 1.57 -16.14 5.39
CA ASN A 536 0.99 -16.10 6.74
C ASN A 536 -0.53 -15.95 6.69
N VAL A 537 -1.06 -15.35 5.61
CA VAL A 537 -2.48 -15.33 5.29
C VAL A 537 -2.74 -16.35 4.19
N LYS A 538 -3.67 -17.27 4.44
CA LYS A 538 -3.95 -18.38 3.52
C LYS A 538 -5.37 -18.90 3.70
N ILE A 539 -5.81 -19.68 2.73
CA ILE A 539 -7.05 -20.44 2.81
C ILE A 539 -6.68 -21.88 3.09
N ASN A 540 -7.28 -22.47 4.11
CA ASN A 540 -7.04 -23.86 4.49
C ASN A 540 -8.33 -24.46 5.03
N ASN A 541 -8.78 -25.58 4.44
CA ASN A 541 -9.90 -26.39 4.94
C ASN A 541 -11.16 -25.58 5.28
N LYS A 542 -11.65 -24.79 4.32
CA LYS A 542 -12.81 -23.88 4.47
C LYS A 542 -12.64 -22.78 5.51
N GLN A 543 -11.41 -22.38 5.80
CA GLN A 543 -11.13 -21.25 6.65
C GLN A 543 -10.17 -20.30 5.96
N VAL A 544 -10.33 -19.00 6.20
CA VAL A 544 -9.29 -18.00 5.95
C VAL A 544 -8.51 -17.84 7.24
N ASN A 545 -7.23 -18.21 7.24
CA ASN A 545 -6.34 -17.98 8.38
C ASN A 545 -5.68 -16.61 8.21
N LEU A 546 -5.86 -15.72 9.17
CA LEU A 546 -5.19 -14.41 9.25
C LEU A 546 -3.86 -14.53 9.99
N SER A 547 -2.98 -13.53 9.83
CA SER A 547 -1.64 -13.58 10.41
C SER A 547 -1.62 -13.51 11.95
N ASN A 548 -2.67 -12.94 12.54
CA ASN A 548 -2.87 -12.87 13.99
C ASN A 548 -3.39 -14.18 14.63
N GLY A 549 -3.59 -15.24 13.82
CA GLY A 549 -4.13 -16.53 14.27
C GLY A 549 -5.66 -16.61 14.32
N THR A 550 -6.37 -15.59 13.83
CA THR A 550 -7.83 -15.64 13.67
C THR A 550 -8.20 -16.48 12.45
N ASP A 551 -9.15 -17.40 12.64
CA ASP A 551 -9.71 -18.22 11.58
C ASP A 551 -11.12 -17.75 11.24
N LEU A 552 -11.37 -17.45 9.96
CA LEU A 552 -12.68 -17.06 9.45
C LEU A 552 -13.31 -18.24 8.73
N ASP A 553 -14.36 -18.82 9.31
CA ASP A 553 -15.08 -19.96 8.74
C ASP A 553 -15.82 -19.55 7.45
N LEU A 554 -15.57 -20.28 6.37
CA LEU A 554 -16.23 -20.10 5.08
C LEU A 554 -17.57 -20.87 5.02
N PRO A 555 -18.52 -20.43 4.17
CA PRO A 555 -19.78 -21.15 3.95
C PRO A 555 -19.55 -22.61 3.53
N ALA A 556 -20.49 -23.50 3.91
CA ALA A 556 -20.37 -24.94 3.69
C ALA A 556 -20.17 -25.34 2.22
N ASP A 557 -20.66 -24.53 1.28
CA ASP A 557 -20.60 -24.78 -0.16
C ASP A 557 -19.24 -24.42 -0.79
N PHE A 558 -18.30 -23.86 -0.01
CA PHE A 558 -16.93 -23.68 -0.50
C PHE A 558 -16.20 -25.03 -0.59
N PRO A 559 -15.38 -25.24 -1.64
CA PRO A 559 -14.59 -26.45 -1.78
C PRO A 559 -13.58 -26.58 -0.62
N GLN A 560 -13.25 -27.83 -0.29
CA GLN A 560 -12.12 -28.11 0.60
C GLN A 560 -10.81 -27.84 -0.13
N GLY A 561 -9.72 -27.67 0.63
CA GLY A 561 -8.38 -27.51 0.06
C GLY A 561 -7.60 -26.35 0.68
N THR A 562 -6.41 -26.12 0.12
CA THR A 562 -5.50 -25.05 0.53
C THR A 562 -5.20 -24.15 -0.66
N LEU A 563 -5.28 -22.83 -0.47
CA LEU A 563 -4.80 -21.84 -1.43
C LEU A 563 -3.85 -20.88 -0.71
N THR A 564 -2.62 -20.77 -1.20
CA THR A 564 -1.67 -19.75 -0.76
C THR A 564 -1.93 -18.44 -1.48
N LEU A 565 -1.92 -17.33 -0.75
CA LEU A 565 -2.20 -15.99 -1.29
C LEU A 565 -0.92 -15.18 -1.55
N ASN A 566 0.20 -15.88 -1.78
CA ASN A 566 1.54 -15.31 -1.98
C ASN A 566 1.78 -14.74 -3.38
N HIS A 567 0.99 -15.14 -4.38
CA HIS A 567 1.09 -14.56 -5.72
C HIS A 567 0.62 -13.08 -5.72
N PRO A 568 1.31 -12.16 -6.43
CA PRO A 568 0.95 -10.73 -6.45
C PRO A 568 -0.50 -10.43 -6.84
N TYR A 569 -1.12 -11.28 -7.66
CA TYR A 569 -2.55 -11.20 -7.99
C TYR A 569 -3.42 -10.90 -6.75
N PHE A 570 -3.13 -11.53 -5.60
CA PHE A 570 -3.88 -11.32 -4.37
C PHE A 570 -3.42 -10.07 -3.63
N TRP A 571 -2.14 -9.98 -3.26
CA TRP A 571 -1.66 -8.96 -2.34
C TRP A 571 -1.37 -7.60 -2.99
N SER A 572 -1.07 -7.52 -4.29
CA SER A 572 -0.83 -6.24 -4.97
C SER A 572 -2.07 -5.68 -5.67
N SER A 573 -3.23 -6.31 -5.47
CA SER A 573 -4.50 -5.91 -6.09
C SER A 573 -5.05 -4.60 -5.56
N PHE A 574 -4.76 -4.22 -4.31
CA PHE A 574 -5.22 -2.98 -3.72
C PHE A 574 -4.11 -1.93 -3.58
N GLY A 575 -4.44 -0.69 -3.88
CA GLY A 575 -3.59 0.49 -3.69
C GLY A 575 -4.26 1.53 -2.79
N LEU A 576 -3.44 2.33 -2.11
CA LEU A 576 -3.88 3.46 -1.30
C LEU A 576 -3.72 4.76 -2.09
N TYR A 577 -4.83 5.46 -2.30
CA TYR A 577 -4.93 6.69 -3.09
C TYR A 577 -5.32 7.89 -2.22
N GLY A 578 -4.67 9.03 -2.38
CA GLY A 578 -4.85 10.21 -1.53
C GLY A 578 -3.90 10.20 -0.33
N ASN A 579 -4.36 10.65 0.83
CA ASN A 579 -3.54 10.73 2.03
C ASN A 579 -3.04 9.32 2.44
N TRP A 580 -1.73 9.15 2.53
CA TRP A 580 -1.10 7.86 2.83
C TRP A 580 -0.90 7.60 4.33
N ASN A 581 -0.97 8.66 5.16
CA ASN A 581 -0.57 8.63 6.56
C ASN A 581 -1.65 8.16 7.51
#